data_AF-A0A971ZXU5-F1
#
_entry.id   AF-A0A971ZXU5-F1
#
_cell.length_a   1.000
_cell.length_b   1.000
_cell.length_c   1.000
_cell.angle_alpha   90.00
_cell.angle_beta   90.00
_cell.angle_gamma   90.00
#
_symmetry.space_group_name_H-M   'P 1'
#
loop_
_entity.id
_entity.type
_entity.pdbx_description
1 polymer ?
#
loop_
_entity_poly.entity_id
_entity_poly.type
_entity_poly.pdbx_seq_one_letter_code
_entity_poly.pdbx_strand_id
1 'polypeptide(L)'
;ILNNMGYFDERNEAVKRAISTLIKAAHKHGKTVSICGQGPSQYPEFAEFLVQEGIDSISVNPDTVAYTRRLVASVEQRMILNKIRGI
;
A
#
# COMPACT_ATOMS: atom_id res chain seq x y z
N ILE A 1 16.12 -6.53 -18.35
CA ILE A 1 15.67 -6.26 -19.74
C ILE A 1 14.17 -5.91 -19.76
N LEU A 2 13.26 -6.82 -19.38
CA LEU A 2 11.80 -6.55 -19.39
C LEU A 2 11.35 -5.40 -18.45
N ASN A 3 11.90 -5.32 -17.23
CA ASN A 3 11.62 -4.22 -16.29
C ASN A 3 12.03 -2.84 -16.86
N ASN A 4 13.18 -2.76 -17.55
CA ASN A 4 13.71 -1.52 -18.11
C ASN A 4 13.02 -1.09 -19.41
N MET A 5 12.18 -1.96 -19.98
CA MET A 5 11.35 -1.68 -21.15
C MET A 5 9.95 -1.19 -20.75
N GLY A 6 9.69 -0.93 -19.46
CA GLY A 6 8.42 -0.40 -18.96
C GLY A 6 7.27 -1.40 -18.90
N TYR A 7 7.54 -2.70 -19.11
CA TYR A 7 6.51 -3.74 -19.12
C TYR A 7 5.99 -4.12 -17.73
N PHE A 8 6.79 -3.89 -16.68
CA PHE A 8 6.46 -4.28 -15.32
C PHE A 8 6.77 -3.12 -14.37
N ASP A 9 5.75 -2.35 -14.00
CA ASP A 9 5.86 -1.33 -12.96
C ASP A 9 4.66 -1.49 -12.01
N GLU A 10 4.94 -1.84 -10.76
CA GLU A 10 3.92 -2.03 -9.72
C GLU A 10 3.20 -0.72 -9.37
N ARG A 11 3.79 0.43 -9.70
CA ARG A 11 3.20 1.77 -9.50
C ARG A 11 2.23 2.13 -10.62
N ASN A 12 2.12 1.31 -11.66
CA ASN A 12 1.20 1.55 -12.74
C ASN A 12 -0.24 1.67 -12.22
N GLU A 13 -0.97 2.68 -12.69
CA GLU A 13 -2.34 2.96 -12.23
C GLU A 13 -3.34 1.81 -12.53
N ALA A 14 -3.08 0.97 -13.53
CA ALA A 14 -3.87 -0.24 -13.74
C ALA A 14 -3.65 -1.27 -12.60
N VAL A 15 -2.41 -1.43 -12.15
CA VAL A 15 -2.05 -2.33 -11.04
C VAL A 15 -2.65 -1.81 -9.73
N LYS A 16 -2.46 -0.52 -9.43
CA LYS A 16 -3.05 0.12 -8.23
C LYS A 16 -4.57 -0.01 -8.21
N ARG A 17 -5.26 0.21 -9.34
CA ARG A 17 -6.71 0.00 -9.43
C ARG A 17 -7.12 -1.45 -9.17
N ALA A 18 -6.41 -2.42 -9.73
CA ALA A 18 -6.69 -3.84 -9.48
C ALA A 18 -6.53 -4.19 -7.99
N ILE A 19 -5.48 -3.69 -7.34
CA ILE A 19 -5.25 -3.86 -5.89
C ILE A 19 -6.38 -3.22 -5.09
N SER A 20 -6.76 -1.98 -5.40
CA SER A 20 -7.88 -1.28 -4.75
C SER A 20 -9.19 -2.06 -4.87
N THR A 21 -9.50 -2.59 -6.07
CA THR A 21 -10.69 -3.44 -6.28
C THR A 21 -10.64 -4.70 -5.42
N LEU A 22 -9.49 -5.36 -5.34
CA LEU A 22 -9.32 -6.56 -4.53
C LEU A 22 -9.52 -6.28 -3.04
N ILE A 23 -8.92 -5.20 -2.52
CA ILE A 23 -9.04 -4.82 -1.11
C ILE A 23 -10.50 -4.57 -0.75
N LYS A 24 -11.20 -3.74 -1.54
CA LYS A 24 -12.62 -3.45 -1.34
C LYS A 24 -13.49 -4.71 -1.41
N ALA A 25 -13.18 -5.62 -2.34
CA ALA A 25 -13.91 -6.87 -2.47
C ALA A 25 -13.70 -7.80 -1.26
N ALA A 26 -12.47 -7.91 -0.75
CA ALA A 26 -12.17 -8.72 0.44
C ALA A 26 -12.92 -8.20 1.67
N HIS A 27 -12.83 -6.89 1.94
CA HIS A 27 -13.53 -6.28 3.08
C HIS A 27 -15.04 -6.36 2.97
N LYS A 28 -15.61 -6.25 1.76
CA LYS A 28 -17.06 -6.45 1.53
C LYS A 28 -17.54 -7.83 1.99
N HIS A 29 -16.65 -8.84 1.98
CA HIS A 29 -16.95 -10.20 2.43
C HIS A 29 -16.40 -10.51 3.84
N GLY A 30 -15.98 -9.48 4.59
CA GLY A 30 -15.39 -9.64 5.92
C GLY A 30 -14.10 -10.46 5.92
N LYS A 31 -13.33 -10.42 4.83
CA LYS A 31 -12.05 -11.11 4.69
C LYS A 31 -10.91 -10.10 4.79
N THR A 32 -9.82 -10.52 5.45
CA THR A 32 -8.58 -9.77 5.45
C THR A 32 -7.85 -9.92 4.12
N VAL A 33 -7.03 -8.92 3.79
CA VAL A 33 -6.20 -8.88 2.60
C VAL A 33 -4.82 -8.37 2.95
N SER A 34 -3.80 -9.04 2.42
CA SER A 34 -2.40 -8.71 2.66
C SER A 34 -1.63 -8.77 1.35
N ILE A 35 -0.48 -8.10 1.32
CA ILE A 35 0.41 -8.12 0.16
C ILE A 35 1.81 -8.55 0.57
N CYS A 36 2.40 -9.39 -0.27
CA CYS A 36 3.81 -9.75 -0.23
C CYS A 36 4.48 -9.32 -1.54
N GLY A 37 5.77 -9.01 -1.48
CA GLY A 37 6.53 -8.54 -2.63
C GLY A 37 7.53 -7.46 -2.25
N GLN A 38 8.34 -7.06 -3.22
CA GLN A 38 9.38 -6.03 -3.02
C GLN A 38 8.82 -4.61 -3.05
N GLY A 39 7.71 -4.36 -3.77
CA GLY A 39 7.13 -3.04 -3.97
C GLY A 39 7.01 -2.18 -2.72
N PRO A 40 6.34 -2.64 -1.63
CA PRO A 40 6.18 -1.85 -0.41
C PRO A 40 7.49 -1.60 0.35
N SER A 41 8.52 -2.41 0.12
CA SER A 41 9.86 -2.21 0.70
C SER A 41 10.69 -1.21 -0.11
N GLN A 42 10.46 -1.15 -1.42
CA GLN A 42 11.25 -0.36 -2.37
C GLN A 42 10.66 1.02 -2.64
N TYR A 43 9.33 1.15 -2.58
CA TYR A 43 8.58 2.35 -2.95
C TYR A 43 7.72 2.82 -1.76
N PRO A 44 8.18 3.79 -0.96
CA PRO A 44 7.42 4.36 0.15
C PRO A 44 6.02 4.86 -0.28
N GLU A 45 5.91 5.44 -1.48
CA GLU A 45 4.65 5.91 -2.04
C GLU A 45 3.65 4.77 -2.29
N PHE A 46 4.16 3.57 -2.59
CA PHE A 46 3.33 2.39 -2.78
C PHE A 46 2.83 1.86 -1.43
N ALA A 47 3.68 1.85 -0.40
CA ALA A 47 3.25 1.53 0.96
C ALA A 47 2.20 2.53 1.48
N GLU A 48 2.39 3.83 1.23
CA GLU A 48 1.39 4.86 1.57
C GLU A 48 0.06 4.62 0.85
N PHE A 49 0.08 4.33 -0.45
CA PHE A 49 -1.12 3.98 -1.22
C PHE A 49 -1.86 2.78 -0.61
N LEU A 50 -1.13 1.71 -0.24
CA LEU A 50 -1.74 0.50 0.33
C LEU A 50 -2.43 0.79 1.68
N VAL A 51 -1.81 1.61 2.54
CA VAL A 51 -2.40 2.06 3.81
C VAL A 51 -3.64 2.89 3.56
N GLN A 52 -3.60 3.82 2.61
CA GLN A 52 -4.75 4.67 2.26
C GLN A 52 -5.94 3.86 1.71
N GLU A 53 -5.67 2.81 0.94
CA GLU A 53 -6.70 1.87 0.47
C GLU A 53 -7.22 0.92 1.57
N GLY A 54 -6.57 0.92 2.74
CA GLY A 54 -7.01 0.18 3.93
C GLY A 54 -6.49 -1.25 4.03
N ILE A 55 -5.34 -1.58 3.43
CA ILE A 55 -4.79 -2.94 3.53
C ILE A 55 -4.60 -3.39 5.00
N ASP A 56 -4.83 -4.67 5.29
CA ASP A 56 -4.76 -5.18 6.67
C ASP A 56 -3.32 -5.46 7.11
N SER A 57 -2.45 -5.89 6.18
CA SER A 57 -1.03 -6.12 6.48
C SER A 57 -0.15 -6.04 5.24
N ILE A 58 1.10 -5.63 5.46
CA ILE A 58 2.13 -5.50 4.44
C ILE A 58 3.35 -6.32 4.88
N SER A 59 3.79 -7.25 4.04
CA SER A 59 5.08 -7.91 4.21
C SER A 59 6.17 -7.05 3.58
N VAL A 60 7.23 -6.77 4.34
CA VAL A 60 8.37 -5.96 3.90
C VAL A 60 9.69 -6.66 4.23
N ASN A 61 10.75 -6.25 3.55
CA ASN A 61 12.09 -6.77 3.81
C ASN A 61 12.52 -6.44 5.25
N PRO A 62 13.22 -7.36 5.95
CA PRO A 62 13.58 -7.19 7.36
C PRO A 62 14.30 -5.87 7.70
N ASP A 63 15.19 -5.43 6.81
CA ASP A 63 15.95 -4.19 6.92
C ASP A 63 15.07 -2.92 6.81
N THR A 64 13.94 -3.01 6.11
CA THR A 64 13.02 -1.88 5.90
C THR A 64 11.92 -1.78 6.96
N VAL A 65 11.70 -2.82 7.78
CA VAL A 65 10.59 -2.89 8.75
C VAL A 65 10.48 -1.64 9.62
N ALA A 66 11.60 -1.18 10.19
CA ALA A 66 11.59 -0.02 11.10
C ALA A 66 11.19 1.27 10.39
N TYR A 67 11.64 1.46 9.15
CA TYR A 67 11.28 2.61 8.32
C TYR A 67 9.81 2.55 7.90
N THR A 68 9.37 1.42 7.35
CA THR A 68 7.99 1.23 6.89
C THR A 68 6.99 1.40 8.02
N ARG A 69 7.29 0.92 9.24
CA ARG A 69 6.43 1.16 10.41
C ARG A 69 6.24 2.65 10.73
N ARG A 70 7.30 3.46 10.65
CA ARG A 70 7.21 4.91 10.89
C ARG A 70 6.42 5.61 9.79
N LEU A 71 6.61 5.18 8.54
CA LEU A 71 5.83 5.66 7.41
C LEU A 71 4.34 5.38 7.60
N VAL A 72 3.96 4.13 7.89
CA VAL A 72 2.57 3.72 8.13
C VAL A 72 1.95 4.58 9.23
N ALA A 73 2.61 4.71 10.38
CA ALA A 73 2.10 5.53 11.48
C ALA A 73 1.91 7.00 11.08
N SER A 74 2.83 7.55 10.27
CA SER A 74 2.72 8.94 9.78
C SER A 74 1.55 9.12 8.81
N VAL A 75 1.29 8.13 7.95
CA VAL A 75 0.15 8.13 7.01
C VAL A 75 -1.16 8.00 7.76
N GLU A 76 -1.26 7.06 8.70
CA GLU A 76 -2.45 6.88 9.55
C GLU A 76 -2.78 8.15 10.34
N GLN A 77 -1.75 8.78 10.95
CA GLN A 77 -1.93 10.05 11.66
C GLN A 77 -2.44 11.15 10.71
N ARG A 78 -1.92 11.23 9.48
CA ARG A 78 -2.38 12.18 8.46
C ARG A 78 -3.84 11.94 8.09
N MET A 79 -4.24 10.69 7.90
CA MET A 79 -5.63 10.30 7.60
C MET A 79 -6.58 10.68 8.74
N ILE A 80 -6.18 10.44 9.99
CA ILE A 80 -6.96 10.85 11.17
C ILE A 80 -7.12 12.38 11.21
N LEU A 81 -6.02 13.13 11.01
CA LEU A 81 -6.06 14.59 11.01
C LEU A 81 -6.94 15.15 9.89
N ASN A 82 -6.87 14.57 8.69
CA ASN A 82 -7.71 14.97 7.56
C ASN A 82 -9.19 14.71 7.87
N LYS A 83 -9.52 13.54 8.44
CA LYS A 83 -10.87 13.20 8.88
C LYS A 83 -11.41 14.18 9.93
N ILE A 84 -10.59 14.61 10.88
CA ILE A 84 -10.96 15.62 11.90
C ILE A 84 -11.19 16.99 11.24
N ARG A 85 -10.37 17.34 10.24
CA ARG A 85 -10.47 18.61 9.51
C ARG A 85 -11.59 18.65 8.47
N GLY A 86 -12.23 17.52 8.18
CA GLY A 86 -13.29 17.43 7.16
C GLY A 86 -12.78 17.59 5.73
N ILE A 87 -11.49 17.29 5.49
CA ILE A 87 -10.85 17.29 4.17
C ILE A 87 -10.42 15.88 3.77
#